data_AF-A0A957YT28-F1
#
_entry.id   AF-A0A957YT28-F1
#
_cell.length_a   1.000
_cell.length_b   1.000
_cell.length_c   1.000
_cell.angle_alpha   90.00
_cell.angle_beta   90.00
_cell.angle_gamma   90.00
#
_symmetry.space_group_name_H-M   'P 1'
#
loop_
_entity.id
_entity.type
_entity.pdbx_description
1 polymer ?
#
loop_
_entity_poly.entity_id
_entity_poly.type
_entity_poly.pdbx_seq_one_letter_code
_entity_poly.pdbx_strand_id
1 'polypeptide(L)'
;DGRLLASYGYRVKPYGIRAKLSEDDGQTWGPELILRADAGSWDLGYPRAVNLDNGKVMVAYYINRADDEVQCNGGVRHIAGTVFRP
;
A
#
# COMPACT_ATOMS: atom_id res chain seq x y z
N ASP A 1 -10.44 -15.14 -8.08
CA ASP A 1 -11.22 -15.68 -6.95
C ASP A 1 -12.42 -14.79 -6.58
N GLY A 2 -12.74 -13.75 -7.35
CA GLY A 2 -13.97 -12.95 -7.17
C GLY A 2 -13.92 -11.90 -6.07
N ARG A 3 -12.97 -11.99 -5.13
CA ARG A 3 -12.79 -11.01 -4.05
C ARG A 3 -12.38 -9.64 -4.61
N LEU A 4 -12.85 -8.57 -3.97
CA LEU A 4 -12.42 -7.20 -4.28
C LEU A 4 -11.23 -6.80 -3.42
N LEU A 5 -10.30 -6.06 -4.00
CA LEU A 5 -9.15 -5.47 -3.30
C LEU A 5 -9.18 -3.95 -3.41
N ALA A 6 -9.21 -3.27 -2.27
CA ALA A 6 -9.07 -1.83 -2.18
C ALA A 6 -7.71 -1.48 -1.59
N SER A 7 -6.80 -0.93 -2.40
CA SER A 7 -5.52 -0.40 -1.95
C SER A 7 -5.60 1.11 -1.72
N TYR A 8 -4.99 1.62 -0.66
CA TYR A 8 -5.00 3.05 -0.33
C TYR A 8 -3.72 3.50 0.40
N GLY A 9 -3.43 4.80 0.30
CA GLY A 9 -2.40 5.44 1.10
C GLY A 9 -2.92 5.72 2.51
N TYR A 10 -2.10 5.45 3.52
CA TYR A 10 -2.40 5.70 4.93
C TYR A 10 -1.54 6.86 5.43
N ARG A 11 -2.16 8.05 5.46
CA ARG A 11 -1.51 9.33 5.75
C ARG A 11 -1.59 9.75 7.22
N VAL A 12 -1.75 8.77 8.10
CA VAL A 12 -1.66 8.91 9.57
C VAL A 12 -0.57 7.97 10.07
N LYS A 13 0.10 8.28 11.18
CA LYS A 13 1.14 7.40 11.73
C LYS A 13 0.53 6.05 12.16
N PRO A 14 1.19 4.91 11.88
CA PRO A 14 2.41 4.77 11.09
C PRO A 14 2.13 4.90 9.58
N TYR A 15 2.79 5.87 8.93
CA TYR A 15 2.56 6.23 7.54
C TYR A 15 2.88 5.03 6.62
N GLY A 16 2.09 4.83 5.56
CA GLY A 16 2.42 3.84 4.55
C GLY A 16 1.29 3.48 3.61
N ILE A 17 1.29 2.23 3.15
CA ILE A 17 0.33 1.71 2.16
C ILE A 17 -0.43 0.56 2.78
N ARG A 18 -1.72 0.49 2.49
CA ARG A 18 -2.65 -0.50 3.03
C ARG A 18 -3.51 -1.10 1.93
N ALA A 19 -4.09 -2.24 2.22
CA ALA A 19 -5.18 -2.79 1.44
C ALA A 19 -6.24 -3.42 2.35
N LYS A 20 -7.47 -3.56 1.82
CA LYS A 20 -8.51 -4.39 2.41
C LYS A 20 -9.12 -5.27 1.35
N LEU A 21 -9.70 -6.38 1.81
CA LEU A 21 -10.43 -7.33 0.97
C LEU A 21 -11.91 -7.30 1.32
N SER A 22 -12.73 -7.49 0.31
CA SER A 22 -14.15 -7.78 0.46
C SER A 22 -14.48 -9.07 -0.27
N GLU A 23 -15.27 -9.91 0.39
CA GLU A 23 -15.78 -11.19 -0.14
C GLU A 23 -17.25 -11.09 -0.59
N ASP A 24 -17.88 -9.93 -0.41
CA ASP A 24 -19.32 -9.69 -0.55
C ASP A 24 -19.63 -8.45 -1.42
N ASP A 25 -18.90 -8.31 -2.52
CA ASP A 25 -19.06 -7.23 -3.52
C ASP A 25 -18.94 -5.81 -2.93
N GLY A 26 -18.12 -5.66 -1.90
CA GLY A 26 -17.80 -4.37 -1.27
C GLY A 26 -18.73 -3.95 -0.13
N GLN A 27 -19.66 -4.82 0.29
CA GLN A 27 -20.58 -4.53 1.39
C GLN A 27 -19.87 -4.51 2.74
N THR A 28 -18.98 -5.47 2.99
CA THR A 28 -18.11 -5.52 4.16
C THR A 28 -16.65 -5.64 3.76
N TRP A 29 -15.77 -5.14 4.64
CA TRP A 29 -14.33 -5.12 4.41
C TRP A 29 -13.63 -5.75 5.60
N GLY A 30 -12.76 -6.72 5.31
CA GLY A 30 -11.98 -7.42 6.31
C GLY A 30 -10.92 -6.55 7.01
N PRO A 31 -10.06 -7.19 7.82
CA PRO A 31 -8.97 -6.51 8.48
C PRO A 31 -8.02 -5.85 7.47
N GLU A 32 -7.32 -4.82 7.94
CA GLU A 32 -6.37 -4.08 7.12
C GLU A 32 -5.09 -4.91 6.88
N LEU A 33 -4.72 -5.03 5.61
CA LEU A 33 -3.43 -5.57 5.17
C LEU A 33 -2.41 -4.45 5.14
N ILE A 34 -1.38 -4.54 5.97
CA ILE A 34 -0.29 -3.57 6.02
C ILE A 34 0.74 -3.92 4.93
N LEU A 35 0.77 -3.15 3.85
CA LEU A 35 1.71 -3.37 2.75
C LEU A 35 3.07 -2.69 2.98
N ARG A 36 3.04 -1.52 3.63
CA ARG A 36 4.21 -0.72 4.05
C ARG A 36 3.88 0.07 5.30
N ALA A 37 4.77 0.19 6.27
CA ALA A 37 4.57 1.02 7.47
C ALA A 37 5.83 1.80 7.86
N ASP A 38 6.74 1.95 6.91
CA ASP A 38 8.12 2.45 7.04
C ASP A 38 8.30 3.84 6.39
N ALA A 39 7.22 4.53 6.05
CA ALA A 39 7.30 5.87 5.50
C ALA A 39 7.58 6.92 6.59
N GLY A 40 8.42 7.90 6.25
CA GLY A 40 8.82 8.98 7.15
C GLY A 40 7.82 10.14 7.22
N SER A 41 6.97 10.32 6.20
CA SER A 41 5.94 11.38 6.20
C SER A 41 4.68 10.98 5.44
N TRP A 42 3.64 11.83 5.55
CA TRP A 42 2.34 11.66 4.91
C TRP A 42 2.36 11.80 3.37
N ASP A 43 3.47 12.27 2.79
CA ASP A 43 3.63 12.46 1.36
C ASP A 43 3.99 11.15 0.64
N LEU A 44 2.96 10.32 0.51
CA LEU A 44 2.97 8.98 -0.08
C LEU A 44 1.59 8.65 -0.66
N GLY A 45 1.48 7.49 -1.33
CA GLY A 45 0.20 6.87 -1.65
C GLY A 45 -0.03 6.70 -3.14
N TYR A 46 -1.26 6.99 -3.56
CA TYR A 46 -1.76 6.82 -4.94
C TYR A 46 -1.48 5.41 -5.50
N PRO A 47 -1.94 4.36 -4.80
CA PRO A 47 -1.65 3.00 -5.23
C PRO A 47 -2.45 2.60 -6.47
N ARG A 48 -1.82 1.76 -7.29
CA ARG A 48 -2.44 1.07 -8.43
C ARG A 48 -2.11 -0.41 -8.36
N ALA A 49 -3.15 -1.25 -8.41
CA ALA A 49 -3.02 -2.70 -8.29
C ALA A 49 -3.14 -3.40 -9.64
N VAL A 50 -2.46 -4.54 -9.78
CA VAL A 50 -2.61 -5.48 -10.90
C VAL A 50 -2.52 -6.92 -10.38
N ASN A 51 -3.39 -7.78 -10.91
CA ASN A 51 -3.32 -9.23 -10.66
C ASN A 51 -2.18 -9.84 -11.47
N LEU A 52 -1.40 -10.71 -10.83
CA LEU A 52 -0.34 -11.49 -11.48
C LEU A 52 -0.82 -12.93 -11.70
N ASP A 53 -0.30 -13.58 -12.72
CA ASP A 53 -0.74 -14.93 -13.15
C ASP A 53 -0.52 -16.03 -12.09
N ASN A 54 0.35 -15.79 -11.10
CA ASN A 54 0.63 -16.71 -10.00
C ASN A 54 -0.30 -16.53 -8.78
N GLY A 55 -1.41 -15.81 -8.94
CA GLY A 55 -2.38 -15.54 -7.88
C GLY A 55 -1.86 -14.59 -6.81
N LYS A 56 -0.85 -13.77 -7.13
CA LYS A 56 -0.40 -12.64 -6.30
C LYS A 56 -0.94 -11.33 -6.89
N VAL A 57 -0.92 -10.28 -6.08
CA VAL A 57 -1.21 -8.92 -6.50
C VAL A 57 0.06 -8.09 -6.36
N MET A 58 0.35 -7.27 -7.38
CA MET A 58 1.33 -6.19 -7.28
C MET A 58 0.59 -4.88 -7.09
N VAL A 59 0.93 -4.14 -6.04
CA VAL A 59 0.44 -2.78 -5.80
C VAL A 59 1.62 -1.83 -5.94
N ALA A 60 1.61 -0.99 -6.97
CA ALA A 60 2.58 0.07 -7.19
C ALA A 60 2.08 1.38 -6.59
N TYR A 61 2.97 2.21 -6.04
CA TYR A 61 2.65 3.48 -5.38
C TYR A 61 3.91 4.35 -5.30
N TYR A 62 3.77 5.63 -4.95
CA TYR A 62 4.93 6.41 -4.53
C TYR A 62 5.01 6.46 -2.99
N ILE A 63 6.23 6.48 -2.46
CA ILE A 63 6.49 6.50 -1.02
C ILE A 63 7.81 7.23 -0.73
N ASN A 64 8.04 7.52 0.55
CA ASN A 64 9.31 7.95 1.13
C ASN A 64 9.70 6.96 2.25
N ARG A 65 10.90 7.07 2.81
CA ARG A 65 11.39 6.16 3.87
C ARG A 65 11.83 6.94 5.09
N ALA A 66 11.37 6.50 6.27
CA ALA A 66 11.76 7.11 7.54
C ALA A 66 13.28 7.04 7.78
N ASP A 67 13.91 5.97 7.30
CA ASP A 67 15.34 5.67 7.43
C ASP A 67 16.19 6.10 6.22
N ASP A 68 15.67 6.98 5.36
CA ASP A 68 16.43 7.54 4.25
C ASP A 68 17.62 8.40 4.74
N GLU A 69 18.77 8.30 4.07
CA GLU A 69 19.94 9.14 4.39
C GLU A 69 19.63 10.62 4.12
N VAL A 70 18.84 10.91 3.09
CA VAL A 70 18.46 12.28 2.71
C VAL A 70 17.06 12.60 3.25
N GLN A 71 17.03 13.40 4.30
CA GLN A 71 15.79 13.75 5.01
C GLN A 71 15.08 14.96 4.38
N CYS A 72 14.31 14.71 3.32
CA CYS A 72 13.42 15.71 2.71
C CYS A 72 12.02 15.76 3.37
N ASN A 73 11.93 15.96 4.69
CA ASN A 73 10.68 15.77 5.45
C ASN A 73 10.16 14.32 5.31
N GLY A 74 10.91 13.37 5.85
CA GLY A 74 10.59 11.94 5.87
C GLY A 74 11.19 11.10 4.73
N GLY A 75 12.21 11.58 4.03
CA GLY A 75 12.93 10.84 2.98
C GLY A 75 12.62 11.28 1.54
N VAL A 76 13.38 10.75 0.58
CA VAL A 76 13.23 11.03 -0.85
C VAL A 76 12.04 10.25 -1.41
N ARG A 77 11.20 10.93 -2.20
CA ARG A 77 10.04 10.30 -2.85
C ARG A 77 10.50 9.46 -4.03
N HIS A 78 10.02 8.23 -4.10
CA HIS A 78 10.31 7.31 -5.18
C HIS A 78 9.09 6.43 -5.46
N ILE A 79 9.10 5.77 -6.61
CA ILE A 79 8.12 4.72 -6.93
C ILE A 79 8.56 3.41 -6.29
N ALA A 80 7.63 2.74 -5.62
CA ALA A 80 7.83 1.44 -5.01
C ALA A 80 6.64 0.53 -5.30
N GLY A 81 6.74 -0.75 -4.90
CA GLY A 81 5.62 -1.67 -4.97
C GLY A 81 5.74 -2.81 -3.97
N THR A 82 4.59 -3.36 -3.58
CA THR A 82 4.50 -4.58 -2.77
C THR A 82 3.86 -5.68 -3.60
N VAL A 83 4.48 -6.86 -3.64
CA VAL A 83 3.91 -8.08 -4.22
C VAL A 83 3.54 -9.02 -3.09
N PHE A 84 2.27 -9.41 -3.01
CA PHE A 84 1.77 -10.27 -1.93
C PHE A 84 0.64 -11.18 -2.42
N ARG A 85 0.30 -12.19 -1.61
CA ARG A 85 -0.88 -13.02 -1.83
C ARG A 85 -1.99 -12.54 -0.87
N PRO A 86 -3.11 -12.01 -1.38
CA PRO A 86 -4.27 -11.61 -0.58
C PRO A 86 -5.10 -12.80 -0.11
#